data_AF-A0A377TYV9-F1
#
_entry.id   AF-A0A377TYV9-F1
#
_cell.length_a   1.000
_cell.length_b   1.000
_cell.length_c   1.000
_cell.angle_alpha   90.00
_cell.angle_beta   90.00
_cell.angle_gamma   90.00
#
_symmetry.space_group_name_H-M   'P 1'
#
loop_
_entity.id
_entity.type
_entity.pdbx_description
1 polymer ?
#
loop_
_entity_poly.entity_id
_entity_poly.type
_entity_poly.pdbx_seq_one_letter_code
_entity_poly.pdbx_strand_id
1 'polypeptide(L)' 'MATASGTVKKTALTEFSRPRSAGIIAVNLNEGDELIGVDLTSGQDEVMLFSAAGKVVRFKEDAVRAMGRTATGVRGN' A
#
# COMPACT_ATOMS: atom_id res chain seq x y z
N MET A 1 1.87 1.50 0.80
CA MET A 1 1.66 0.17 1.41
C MET A 1 1.74 -0.89 0.34
N ALA A 2 2.33 -2.05 0.63
CA ALA A 2 2.40 -3.19 -0.30
C ALA A 2 2.10 -4.51 0.43
N THR A 3 1.50 -5.47 -0.28
CA THR A 3 1.21 -6.82 0.22
C THR A 3 2.05 -7.89 -0.48
N ALA A 4 2.15 -9.08 0.12
CA ALA A 4 2.90 -10.21 -0.43
C ALA A 4 2.38 -10.66 -1.80
N SER A 5 1.07 -10.54 -2.03
CA SER A 5 0.44 -10.85 -3.33
C SER A 5 0.61 -9.75 -4.39
N GLY A 6 1.38 -8.69 -4.09
CA GLY A 6 1.67 -7.59 -5.00
C GLY A 6 0.55 -6.55 -5.09
N THR A 7 -0.31 -6.44 -4.07
CA THR A 7 -1.29 -5.34 -3.98
C THR A 7 -0.59 -4.09 -3.44
N VAL A 8 -0.80 -2.95 -4.09
CA VAL A 8 -0.30 -1.65 -3.66
C VAL A 8 -1.46 -0.73 -3.31
N LYS A 9 -1.28 0.03 -2.23
CA LYS A 9 -2.23 1.07 -1.83
C LYS A 9 -1.52 2.32 -1.33
N LYS A 10 -2.04 3.46 -1.78
CA LYS A 10 -1.73 4.79 -1.27
C LYS A 10 -2.91 5.34 -0.48
N THR A 11 -2.64 5.85 0.71
CA THR A 11 -3.63 6.46 1.61
C THR A 11 -3.02 7.71 2.21
N ALA A 12 -3.79 8.81 2.26
CA ALA A 12 -3.33 10.06 2.84
C ALA A 12 -3.01 9.88 4.33
N LEU A 13 -1.91 10.47 4.81
CA LEU A 13 -1.50 10.36 6.21
C LEU A 13 -2.57 10.91 7.18
N THR A 14 -3.35 11.90 6.74
CA THR A 14 -4.46 12.50 7.49
C THR A 14 -5.54 11.48 7.88
N GLU A 15 -5.69 10.37 7.14
CA GLU A 15 -6.62 9.28 7.46
C GLU A 15 -6.24 8.52 8.74
N PHE A 16 -4.99 8.69 9.20
CA PHE A 16 -4.43 8.08 10.41
C PHE A 16 -4.30 9.07 11.59
N SER A 17 -4.75 10.32 11.42
CA SER A 17 -4.57 11.41 12.41
C SER A 17 -5.29 11.21 13.75
N ARG A 18 -6.24 10.26 13.85
CA ARG A 18 -7.06 10.01 15.04
C ARG A 18 -7.11 8.52 15.38
N PRO A 19 -6.02 7.93 15.89
CA PRO A 19 -6.01 6.54 16.34
C PRO A 19 -6.92 6.37 17.56
N ARG A 20 -7.58 5.22 17.65
CA ARG A 20 -8.38 4.82 18.82
C ARG A 20 -7.54 3.90 19.70
N SER A 21 -7.91 3.75 20.97
CA SER A 21 -7.25 2.81 21.90
C SER A 21 -7.25 1.36 21.37
N ALA A 22 -8.33 0.93 20.72
CA ALA A 22 -8.45 -0.38 20.07
C ALA A 22 -7.76 -0.45 18.70
N GLY A 23 -7.06 0.61 18.27
CA GLY A 23 -6.49 0.73 16.94
C GLY A 23 -7.49 1.10 15.85
N ILE A 24 -6.95 1.21 14.63
CA ILE A 24 -7.70 1.58 13.43
C ILE A 24 -7.32 0.65 12.28
N ILE A 25 -8.31 0.20 11.51
CA ILE A 25 -8.07 -0.64 10.34
C ILE A 25 -7.38 0.21 9.27
N ALA A 26 -6.18 -0.21 8.84
CA ALA A 26 -5.33 0.50 7.89
C ALA A 26 -5.50 -0.01 6.45
N VAL A 27 -5.86 -1.28 6.27
CA VAL A 27 -6.04 -1.95 4.97
C VAL A 27 -6.94 -3.17 5.12
N ASN A 28 -7.76 -3.44 4.11
CA ASN A 28 -8.43 -4.72 3.96
C ASN A 28 -7.53 -5.65 3.16
N LEU A 29 -7.25 -6.84 3.70
CA LEU A 29 -6.44 -7.86 3.04
C LEU A 29 -7.35 -8.91 2.43
N ASN A 30 -6.93 -9.45 1.28
CA ASN A 30 -7.55 -10.64 0.73
C ASN A 30 -7.15 -11.86 1.57
N GLU A 31 -7.96 -12.91 1.53
CA GLU A 31 -7.64 -14.16 2.22
C GLU A 31 -6.28 -14.72 1.75
N GLY A 32 -5.42 -15.07 2.72
CA GLY A 32 -4.06 -15.55 2.44
C GLY A 32 -3.05 -14.48 2.04
N ASP A 33 -3.44 -13.20 1.98
CA ASP A 33 -2.53 -12.08 1.72
C ASP A 33 -2.08 -11.41 3.02
N GLU A 34 -0.89 -10.83 2.99
CA GLU A 34 -0.31 -10.16 4.15
C GLU A 34 0.33 -8.83 3.77
N LEU A 35 0.27 -7.86 4.67
CA LEU A 35 0.94 -6.58 4.52
C LEU A 35 2.45 -6.78 4.75
N ILE A 36 3.26 -6.54 3.72
CA ILE A 36 4.73 -6.73 3.80
C ILE A 36 5.47 -5.44 4.12
N GLY A 37 4.86 -4.27 3.88
CA GLY A 37 5.54 -3.01 4.07
C GLY A 37 4.65 -1.78 3.94
N VAL A 38 5.04 -0.75 4.68
CA VAL A 38 4.45 0.58 4.62
C VAL A 38 5.60 1.57 4.66
N ASP A 39 5.52 2.59 3.81
CA ASP A 39 6.45 3.70 3.82
C ASP A 39 5.69 5.01 3.61
N LEU A 40 6.26 6.09 4.12
CA LEU A 40 5.79 7.44 3.83
C LEU A 40 6.37 7.87 2.49
N THR A 41 5.55 8.55 1.70
CA THR A 41 5.94 9.03 0.38
C THR A 41 5.67 10.53 0.28
N SER A 42 6.42 11.21 -0.57
CA SER A 42 6.37 12.67 -0.76
C SER A 42 5.25 13.13 -1.70
N GLY A 43 4.59 12.20 -2.40
CA GLY A 43 3.67 12.49 -3.51
C GLY A 43 4.35 12.48 -4.89
N GLN A 44 5.68 12.37 -4.95
CA GLN A 44 6.50 12.38 -6.18
C GLN A 44 7.48 11.19 -6.27
N ASP A 45 7.38 10.22 -5.37
CA ASP A 45 8.37 9.15 -5.28
C ASP A 45 8.19 8.05 -6.35
N GLU A 46 9.27 7.31 -6.57
CA GLU A 46 9.27 6.09 -7.40
C GLU A 46 9.11 4.86 -6.50
N VAL A 47 8.17 4.00 -6.84
CA VAL A 47 7.91 2.75 -6.13
C VAL A 47 8.50 1.59 -6.92
N MET A 48 9.24 0.72 -6.24
CA MET A 48 9.77 -0.51 -6.80
C MET A 48 9.26 -1.72 -6.00
N LEU A 49 8.73 -2.72 -6.71
CA LEU A 49 8.31 -3.99 -6.13
C LEU A 49 9.19 -5.10 -6.67
N PHE A 50 9.76 -5.90 -5.76
CA PHE A 50 10.61 -7.03 -6.09
C PHE A 50 9.88 -8.33 -5.75
N SER A 51 9.91 -9.28 -6.68
CA SER A 51 9.39 -10.62 -6.46
C SER A 51 10.52 -11.61 -6.19
N ALA A 52 10.21 -12.69 -5.47
CA ALA A 52 11.16 -13.79 -5.24
C ALA A 52 11.65 -14.46 -6.54
N ALA A 53 10.92 -14.30 -7.65
CA ALA A 53 11.32 -14.77 -8.98
C ALA A 53 12.33 -13.85 -9.69
N GLY A 54 12.87 -12.84 -9.00
CA GLY A 54 13.85 -11.90 -9.57
C GLY A 54 13.25 -10.88 -10.54
N LYS A 55 11.92 -10.72 -10.58
CA LYS A 55 11.26 -9.67 -11.37
C LYS A 55 11.06 -8.41 -10.55
N VAL A 56 11.18 -7.26 -11.22
CA VAL A 56 10.92 -5.94 -10.65
C VAL A 56 9.89 -5.20 -11.48
N VAL A 57 9.00 -4.49 -10.80
CA VAL A 57 8.13 -3.47 -11.40
C VAL A 57 8.49 -2.14 -10.76
N ARG A 58 8.67 -1.10 -11.58
CA ARG A 58 8.97 0.27 -11.16
C ARG A 58 7.92 1.20 -11.75
N PHE A 59 7.33 2.06 -10.91
CA PHE A 59 6.35 3.04 -11.33
C PHE A 59 6.37 4.27 -10.42
N LYS A 60 5.96 5.42 -10.96
CA LYS A 60 5.71 6.63 -10.16
C LYS A 60 4.52 6.41 -9.25
N GLU A 61 4.59 6.88 -8.02
CA GLU A 61 3.51 6.68 -7.06
C GLU A 61 2.16 7.28 -7.49
N ASP A 62 2.16 8.25 -8.42
CA ASP A 62 0.96 8.88 -8.97
C ASP A 62 0.12 7.93 -9.84
N ALA A 63 0.74 6.85 -10.36
CA ALA A 63 0.05 5.75 -11.01
C ALA A 63 -0.90 4.99 -10.06
N VAL A 64 -0.69 5.11 -8.74
CA VAL A 64 -1.58 4.57 -7.71
C VAL A 64 -2.42 5.69 -7.14
N ARG A 65 -3.72 5.69 -7.46
CA ARG A 65 -4.67 6.65 -6.87
C ARG A 65 -4.72 6.54 -5.34
N ALA A 66 -4.88 7.67 -4.66
CA ALA A 66 -5.15 7.70 -3.23
C ALA A 66 -6.50 7.04 -2.91
N MET A 67 -6.55 6.28 -1.82
CA MET A 67 -7.74 5.59 -1.36
C MET A 67 -7.90 5.70 0.15
N GLY A 68 -9.14 5.60 0.62
CA GLY A 68 -9.44 5.48 2.04
C GLY A 68 -8.86 4.21 2.67
N ARG A 69 -8.80 4.20 4.00
CA ARG A 69 -8.15 3.13 4.77
C ARG A 69 -8.73 1.73 4.54
N THR A 70 -10.04 1.59 4.37
CA THR A 70 -10.69 0.29 4.22
C THR A 70 -10.60 -0.28 2.79
N ALA A 71 -10.00 0.43 1.84
CA ALA A 71 -9.77 -0.12 0.51
C ALA A 71 -8.66 -1.19 0.54
N THR A 72 -8.79 -2.18 -0.34
CA THR A 72 -7.78 -3.24 -0.55
C THR A 72 -6.56 -2.69 -1.31
N GLY A 73 -6.78 -1.97 -2.41
CA GLY A 73 -5.72 -1.42 -3.26
C GLY A 73 -5.89 -1.84 -4.72
N VAL A 74 -4.80 -1.73 -5.49
CA VAL A 74 -4.71 -2.16 -6.90
C VAL A 74 -3.50 -3.06 -7.07
N ARG A 75 -3.45 -3.84 -8.16
CA ARG A 75 -2.29 -4.67 -8.45
C ARG A 75 -1.09 -3.79 -8.83
N GLY A 76 0.09 -4.11 -8.29
CA GLY A 76 1.37 -3.54 -8.70
C GLY A 76 1.96 -4.36 -9.84
N ASN A 77 1.27 -4.36 -10.99
CA ASN A 77 1.67 -5.08 -12.20
C ASN A 77 2.63 -4.27 -13.07
#